data_AF-A0A815RWG9-F1
#
_entry.id   AF-A0A815RWG9-F1
#
_cell.length_a   1.000
_cell.length_b   1.000
_cell.length_c   1.000
_cell.angle_alpha   90.00
_cell.angle_beta   90.00
_cell.angle_gamma   90.00
#
_symmetry.space_group_name_H-M   'P 1'
#
loop_
_entity.id
_entity.type
_entity.pdbx_description
1 polymer ?
#
loop_
_entity_poly.entity_id
_entity_poly.type
_entity_poly.pdbx_seq_one_letter_code
_entity_poly.pdbx_strand_id
1 'polypeptide(L)'
;MLKHLAESDILDNHLNKMIDTAIQIYNDMKSKNELRDKYKIKNEIIHTKDNDGKFVSTTWFDYEDSFYYLKLIYEEYKNFKQVPLNEDCFGYLSVRCGLISYSELPNSYHGIFGVSGSLSKLSIGEKSLLTYYNIDKRSYYPSFFGGSKLEFNIIRDFIIKECENDWFYMIVTNAQRKIKEDRSVLIFFDNEMLLKEFWNDYSRDFDFAPFYITQNEIFDGENKLQYNDVCVDKLIKDEYAGHHRRVTLLTKVFGRGVDFQAETKVNKNGGIHVIQTFFSLDIKEEIQIKGRTARKDDPGSYELILCLKHLEKSELAEMNTSKFRNVKKDTSYNDLDKQRNKLFDDYCRNKLEKIKTNRERHQRTISFFQRAITKLNNNNREEFIKEIKNLN
;
A
#
# COMPACT_ATOMS: atom_id res chain seq x y z
N MET A 1 -24.19 -47.71 6.42
CA MET A 1 -23.57 -47.86 7.75
C MET A 1 -22.56 -46.72 7.91
N LEU A 2 -23.10 -45.53 8.20
CA LEU A 2 -22.37 -44.32 8.54
C LEU A 2 -21.72 -44.54 9.91
N LYS A 3 -20.39 -44.61 9.97
CA LYS A 3 -19.61 -44.53 11.21
C LYS A 3 -18.40 -43.64 10.95
N HIS A 4 -18.50 -42.43 11.51
CA HIS A 4 -17.40 -41.57 11.94
C HIS A 4 -16.25 -41.35 10.95
N LEU A 5 -16.43 -40.38 10.05
CA LEU A 5 -15.32 -39.46 9.76
C LEU A 5 -15.02 -38.75 11.09
N ALA A 6 -14.03 -39.25 11.82
CA ALA A 6 -13.49 -38.54 12.98
C ALA A 6 -12.99 -37.18 12.48
N GLU A 7 -13.49 -36.10 13.08
CA GLU A 7 -12.90 -34.76 12.94
C GLU A 7 -11.41 -34.90 13.28
N SER A 8 -10.53 -34.79 12.28
CA SER A 8 -9.09 -34.92 12.52
C SER A 8 -8.65 -33.72 13.36
N ASP A 9 -8.00 -34.02 14.50
CA ASP A 9 -7.46 -33.01 15.42
C ASP A 9 -6.54 -32.05 14.63
N ILE A 10 -6.57 -30.75 14.94
CA ILE A 10 -5.70 -29.74 14.33
C ILE A 10 -4.23 -30.17 14.40
N LEU A 11 -3.85 -30.86 15.49
CA LEU A 11 -2.51 -31.42 15.66
C LEU A 11 -2.22 -32.57 14.70
N ASP A 12 -3.18 -33.47 14.46
CA ASP A 12 -3.02 -34.59 13.52
C ASP A 12 -2.90 -34.09 12.08
N ASN A 13 -3.69 -33.06 11.71
CA ASN A 13 -3.56 -32.41 10.41
C ASN A 13 -2.20 -31.75 10.23
N HIS A 14 -1.71 -31.05 11.26
CA HIS A 14 -0.39 -30.44 11.24
C HIS A 14 0.74 -31.47 11.21
N LEU A 15 0.58 -32.59 11.90
CA LEU A 15 1.54 -33.70 11.89
C LEU A 15 1.59 -34.35 10.51
N ASN A 16 0.43 -34.62 9.90
CA ASN A 16 0.35 -35.14 8.54
C ASN A 16 1.01 -34.19 7.55
N LYS A 17 0.70 -32.88 7.63
CA LYS A 17 1.36 -31.86 6.80
C LYS A 17 2.88 -31.86 6.98
N MET A 18 3.35 -31.95 8.22
CA MET A 18 4.79 -32.02 8.53
C MET A 18 5.43 -33.27 7.92
N ILE A 19 4.79 -34.44 8.04
CA ILE A 19 5.25 -35.71 7.46
C ILE A 19 5.27 -35.61 5.92
N ASP A 20 4.21 -35.10 5.30
CA ASP A 20 4.11 -34.94 3.85
C ASP A 20 5.20 -33.99 3.33
N THR A 21 5.43 -32.86 4.01
CA THR A 21 6.52 -31.93 3.67
C THR A 21 7.89 -32.60 3.83
N ALA A 22 8.11 -33.40 4.88
CA ALA A 22 9.35 -34.14 5.08
C ALA A 22 9.60 -35.15 3.94
N ILE A 23 8.58 -35.92 3.54
CA ILE A 23 8.64 -36.89 2.44
C ILE A 23 8.91 -36.16 1.12
N GLN A 24 8.22 -35.05 0.87
CA GLN A 24 8.40 -34.22 -0.31
C GLN A 24 9.85 -33.73 -0.42
N ILE A 25 10.42 -33.19 0.66
CA ILE A 25 11.79 -32.65 0.67
C ILE A 25 12.85 -33.75 0.61
N TYR A 26 12.59 -34.91 1.22
CA TYR A 26 13.45 -36.09 1.10
C TYR A 26 13.53 -36.56 -0.37
N ASN A 27 12.40 -36.63 -1.05
CA ASN A 27 12.30 -37.04 -2.45
C ASN A 27 12.69 -35.92 -3.44
N ASP A 28 12.81 -34.68 -3.00
CA ASP A 28 13.21 -33.55 -3.83
C ASP A 28 14.65 -33.73 -4.32
N MET A 29 14.84 -34.01 -5.61
CA MET A 29 16.15 -34.20 -6.23
C MET A 29 16.83 -32.89 -6.66
N LYS A 30 16.32 -31.71 -6.26
CA LYS A 30 16.95 -30.42 -6.56
C LYS A 30 18.45 -30.46 -6.25
N SER A 31 19.23 -29.91 -7.17
CA SER A 31 20.68 -29.89 -7.04
C SER A 31 21.12 -28.96 -5.90
N LYS A 32 22.29 -29.20 -5.31
CA LYS A 32 22.85 -28.38 -4.22
C LYS A 32 22.92 -26.88 -4.56
N ASN A 33 23.10 -26.55 -5.84
CA ASN A 33 23.14 -25.17 -6.32
C ASN A 33 21.74 -24.53 -6.31
N GLU A 34 20.70 -25.26 -6.73
CA GLU A 34 19.32 -24.79 -6.74
C GLU A 34 18.79 -24.50 -5.31
N LEU A 35 19.17 -25.34 -4.34
CA LEU A 35 18.80 -25.09 -2.94
C LEU A 35 19.52 -23.86 -2.37
N ARG A 36 20.80 -23.66 -2.72
CA ARG A 36 21.59 -22.48 -2.29
C ARG A 36 21.12 -21.17 -2.92
N ASP A 37 20.42 -21.24 -4.03
CA ASP A 37 19.79 -20.08 -4.67
C ASP A 37 18.52 -19.63 -3.95
N LYS A 38 17.84 -20.51 -3.22
CA LYS A 38 16.60 -20.22 -2.47
C LYS A 38 16.83 -20.08 -0.97
N TYR A 39 17.78 -20.84 -0.41
CA TYR A 39 18.07 -20.94 1.02
C TYR A 39 19.55 -20.74 1.32
N LYS A 40 19.87 -20.03 2.40
CA LYS A 40 21.24 -19.92 2.91
C LYS A 40 21.25 -20.08 4.42
N ILE A 41 22.26 -20.78 4.94
CA ILE A 41 22.48 -20.85 6.38
C ILE A 41 23.50 -19.78 6.75
N LYS A 42 23.15 -18.92 7.70
CA LYS A 42 24.03 -17.90 8.26
C LYS A 42 23.83 -17.86 9.75
N ASN A 43 24.93 -17.90 10.52
CA ASN A 43 24.90 -17.95 11.97
C ASN A 43 23.94 -19.05 12.50
N GLU A 44 23.98 -20.24 11.88
CA GLU A 44 23.15 -21.40 12.29
C GLU A 44 21.63 -21.21 12.09
N ILE A 45 21.21 -20.17 11.37
CA ILE A 45 19.80 -19.89 11.05
C ILE A 45 19.61 -19.98 9.53
N ILE A 46 18.46 -20.52 9.10
CA ILE A 46 18.09 -20.52 7.69
C ILE A 46 17.55 -19.14 7.28
N HIS A 47 18.10 -18.61 6.20
CA HIS A 47 17.64 -17.40 5.52
C HIS A 47 16.98 -17.79 4.21
N THR A 48 15.85 -17.16 3.92
CA THR A 48 15.09 -17.33 2.69
C THR A 48 15.08 -16.02 1.91
N LYS A 49 14.91 -16.08 0.59
CA LYS A 49 14.76 -14.87 -0.21
C LYS A 49 13.40 -14.22 0.05
N ASP A 50 13.40 -12.94 0.40
CA ASP A 50 12.20 -12.11 0.39
C ASP A 50 11.76 -11.76 -1.04
N ASN A 51 10.69 -10.96 -1.16
CA ASN A 51 10.15 -10.51 -2.44
C ASN A 51 11.14 -9.66 -3.26
N ASP A 52 12.17 -9.10 -2.61
CA ASP A 52 13.23 -8.31 -3.25
C ASP A 52 14.48 -9.16 -3.57
N GLY A 53 14.41 -10.48 -3.34
CA GLY A 53 15.49 -11.42 -3.60
C GLY A 53 16.62 -11.38 -2.58
N LYS A 54 16.45 -10.69 -1.44
CA LYS A 54 17.43 -10.61 -0.34
C LYS A 54 17.21 -11.76 0.65
N PHE A 55 18.32 -12.33 1.13
CA PHE A 55 18.29 -13.39 2.14
C PHE A 55 18.01 -12.83 3.53
N VAL A 56 16.80 -13.07 4.06
CA VAL A 56 16.35 -12.61 5.37
C VAL A 56 15.93 -13.80 6.25
N SER A 57 16.05 -13.64 7.57
CA SER A 57 15.60 -14.63 8.56
C SER A 57 14.15 -14.42 9.02
N THR A 58 13.46 -13.41 8.48
CA THR A 58 12.10 -13.03 8.89
C THR A 58 11.01 -13.54 7.95
N THR A 59 11.40 -14.11 6.82
CA THR A 59 10.49 -14.69 5.82
C THR A 59 10.49 -16.20 6.01
N TRP A 60 9.30 -16.78 6.17
CA TRP A 60 9.17 -18.18 6.51
C TRP A 60 8.17 -18.94 5.62
N PHE A 61 8.52 -20.16 5.23
CA PHE A 61 7.73 -21.10 4.42
C PHE A 61 7.34 -22.35 5.23
N ASP A 62 6.80 -22.14 6.44
CA ASP A 62 6.26 -23.22 7.28
C ASP A 62 7.29 -24.34 7.52
N TYR A 63 6.88 -25.62 7.52
CA TYR A 63 7.79 -26.75 7.69
C TYR A 63 8.88 -26.90 6.61
N GLU A 64 8.74 -26.28 5.43
CA GLU A 64 9.73 -26.42 4.36
C GLU A 64 11.10 -25.92 4.80
N ASP A 65 11.14 -24.77 5.48
CA ASP A 65 12.39 -24.16 5.93
C ASP A 65 13.15 -25.07 6.89
N SER A 66 12.41 -25.73 7.78
CA SER A 66 12.98 -26.62 8.80
C SER A 66 13.58 -27.88 8.18
N PHE A 67 12.88 -28.50 7.24
CA PHE A 67 13.38 -29.70 6.56
C PHE A 67 14.48 -29.40 5.55
N TYR A 68 14.44 -28.24 4.86
CA TYR A 68 15.56 -27.80 4.03
C TYR A 68 16.78 -27.41 4.87
N TYR A 69 16.60 -26.82 6.06
CA TYR A 69 17.70 -26.60 7.01
C TYR A 69 18.40 -27.92 7.36
N LEU A 70 17.63 -28.94 7.77
CA LEU A 70 18.16 -30.26 8.09
C LEU A 70 18.89 -30.91 6.90
N LYS A 71 18.34 -30.79 5.69
CA LYS A 71 18.95 -31.32 4.47
C LYS A 71 20.29 -30.64 4.15
N LEU A 72 20.33 -29.31 4.18
CA LEU A 72 21.54 -28.52 3.90
C LEU A 72 22.64 -28.76 4.94
N ILE A 73 22.29 -28.81 6.22
CA ILE A 73 23.23 -29.12 7.30
C ILE A 73 23.75 -30.56 7.19
N TYR A 74 22.89 -31.54 6.93
CA TYR A 74 23.33 -32.93 6.75
C TYR A 74 24.32 -33.08 5.60
N GLU A 75 24.06 -32.39 4.48
CA GLU A 75 24.98 -32.35 3.34
C GLU A 75 26.31 -31.64 3.63
N GLU A 76 26.32 -30.67 4.55
CA GLU A 76 27.51 -29.88 4.90
C GLU A 76 28.39 -30.56 5.95
N TYR A 77 27.78 -31.13 7.01
CA TYR A 77 28.51 -31.69 8.15
C TYR A 77 28.64 -33.22 8.12
N LYS A 78 27.90 -33.90 7.23
CA LYS A 78 27.86 -35.39 7.06
C LYS A 78 27.53 -36.20 8.33
N ASN A 79 27.31 -35.56 9.48
CA ASN A 79 26.99 -36.21 10.76
C ASN A 79 26.16 -35.27 11.66
N PHE A 80 24.97 -35.73 12.05
CA PHE A 80 24.03 -34.97 12.90
C PHE A 80 24.56 -34.65 14.31
N LYS A 81 25.55 -35.38 14.83
CA LYS A 81 26.08 -35.17 16.18
C LYS A 81 26.87 -33.86 16.36
N GLN A 82 27.28 -33.22 15.26
CA GLN A 82 28.01 -31.95 15.28
C GLN A 82 27.12 -30.74 14.97
N VAL A 83 25.81 -30.96 14.83
CA VAL A 83 24.86 -29.89 14.51
C VAL A 83 24.54 -29.14 15.79
N PRO A 84 24.84 -27.83 15.88
CA PRO A 84 24.30 -26.98 16.93
C PRO A 84 22.79 -26.87 16.69
N LEU A 85 22.03 -27.71 17.38
CA LEU A 85 20.58 -27.68 17.37
C LEU A 85 20.16 -26.61 18.37
N ASN A 86 19.92 -25.39 17.90
CA ASN A 86 19.25 -24.37 18.71
C ASN A 86 17.72 -24.55 18.61
N GLU A 87 16.96 -23.99 19.55
CA GLU A 87 15.48 -24.10 19.54
C GLU A 87 14.86 -23.46 18.28
N ASP A 88 15.59 -22.55 17.62
CA ASP A 88 15.22 -21.90 16.37
C ASP A 88 15.50 -22.77 15.12
N CYS A 89 16.25 -23.87 15.25
CA CYS A 89 16.57 -24.81 14.16
C CYS A 89 15.46 -25.82 13.89
N PHE A 90 14.57 -26.03 14.86
CA PHE A 90 13.46 -26.97 14.72
C PHE A 90 12.23 -26.25 14.18
N GLY A 91 11.53 -26.92 13.27
CA GLY A 91 10.27 -26.42 12.75
C GLY A 91 9.29 -26.18 13.87
N TYR A 92 8.82 -24.95 13.95
CA TYR A 92 7.75 -24.59 14.84
C TYR A 92 6.44 -25.17 14.30
N LEU A 93 5.61 -25.69 15.19
CA LEU A 93 4.23 -25.99 14.87
C LEU A 93 3.48 -24.66 14.75
N SER A 94 3.34 -24.16 13.51
CA SER A 94 2.61 -22.92 13.24
C SER A 94 1.10 -23.15 13.27
N VAL A 95 0.51 -23.28 14.45
CA VAL A 95 -0.95 -23.35 14.58
C VAL A 95 -1.53 -21.96 14.38
N ARG A 96 -2.38 -21.79 13.37
CA ARG A 96 -3.14 -20.55 13.20
C ARG A 96 -4.22 -20.46 14.29
N CYS A 97 -3.87 -19.86 15.42
CA CYS A 97 -4.74 -19.77 16.59
C CYS A 97 -5.88 -18.73 16.51
N GLY A 98 -5.99 -18.01 15.40
CA GLY A 98 -7.06 -17.05 15.16
C GLY A 98 -6.68 -15.94 14.18
N LEU A 99 -7.63 -15.04 13.94
CA LEU A 99 -7.46 -13.88 13.07
C LEU A 99 -7.93 -12.62 13.80
N ILE A 100 -7.05 -11.62 13.87
CA ILE A 100 -7.36 -10.32 14.45
C ILE A 100 -7.71 -9.37 13.31
N SER A 101 -8.95 -8.85 13.32
CA SER A 101 -9.33 -7.81 12.37
C SER A 101 -8.81 -6.45 12.83
N TYR A 102 -7.98 -5.80 12.00
CA TYR A 102 -7.56 -4.42 12.22
C TYR A 102 -8.75 -3.46 12.35
N SER A 103 -9.86 -3.76 11.68
CA SER A 103 -11.07 -2.93 11.76
C SER A 103 -11.78 -3.02 13.11
N GLU A 104 -11.56 -4.08 13.89
CA GLU A 104 -12.21 -4.22 15.21
C GLU A 104 -11.32 -3.70 16.35
N LEU A 105 -10.02 -3.48 16.10
CA LEU A 105 -9.11 -2.92 17.09
C LEU A 105 -9.57 -1.57 17.65
N PRO A 106 -10.10 -0.61 16.87
CA PRO A 106 -10.60 0.65 17.43
C PRO A 106 -11.66 0.46 18.52
N ASN A 107 -12.48 -0.58 18.43
CA ASN A 107 -13.55 -0.88 19.40
C ASN A 107 -13.02 -1.33 20.77
N SER A 108 -11.73 -1.66 20.91
CA SER A 108 -11.13 -2.01 22.19
C SER A 108 -10.64 -0.79 23.00
N TYR A 109 -10.62 0.40 22.38
CA TYR A 109 -10.17 1.62 23.03
C TYR A 109 -11.34 2.36 23.71
N HIS A 110 -11.10 2.89 24.91
CA HIS A 110 -12.09 3.66 25.68
C HIS A 110 -12.49 4.98 25.01
N GLY A 111 -11.62 5.53 24.16
CA GLY A 111 -11.88 6.77 23.43
C GLY A 111 -11.10 6.78 22.12
N ILE A 112 -11.79 7.16 21.03
CA ILE A 112 -11.21 7.24 19.70
C ILE A 112 -11.20 8.70 19.28
N PHE A 113 -10.00 9.22 19.00
CA PHE A 113 -9.80 10.60 18.56
C PHE A 113 -9.03 10.58 17.24
N GLY A 114 -9.29 11.57 16.39
CA GLY A 114 -8.62 11.67 15.11
C GLY A 114 -8.65 13.10 14.59
N VAL A 115 -7.63 13.44 13.80
CA VAL A 115 -7.53 14.71 13.07
C VAL A 115 -7.41 14.44 11.59
N SER A 116 -8.09 15.23 10.77
CA SER A 116 -8.04 15.11 9.32
C SER A 116 -8.29 16.45 8.66
N GLY A 117 -7.47 16.80 7.67
CA GLY A 117 -7.67 18.00 6.84
C GLY A 117 -8.86 17.90 5.88
N SER A 118 -9.48 16.72 5.74
CA SER A 118 -10.57 16.45 4.80
C SER A 118 -11.89 16.04 5.47
N LEU A 119 -12.05 16.32 6.77
CA LEU A 119 -13.25 15.96 7.54
C LEU A 119 -14.56 16.56 6.98
N SER A 120 -14.48 17.71 6.30
CA SER A 120 -15.64 18.38 5.70
C SER A 120 -16.12 17.72 4.41
N LYS A 121 -15.33 16.78 3.85
CA LYS A 121 -15.54 16.16 2.53
C LYS A 121 -15.81 14.66 2.62
N LEU A 122 -16.19 14.16 3.79
CA LEU A 122 -16.56 12.76 3.99
C LEU A 122 -17.83 12.41 3.20
N SER A 123 -17.80 11.27 2.51
CA SER A 123 -18.98 10.73 1.83
C SER A 123 -20.03 10.22 2.84
N ILE A 124 -21.23 9.88 2.35
CA ILE A 124 -22.29 9.29 3.18
C ILE A 124 -21.86 7.92 3.72
N GLY A 125 -21.24 7.10 2.87
CA GLY A 125 -20.67 5.82 3.25
C GLY A 125 -19.62 5.94 4.36
N GLU A 126 -18.75 6.95 4.30
CA GLU A 126 -17.73 7.16 5.32
C GLU A 126 -18.28 7.68 6.63
N LYS A 127 -19.28 8.56 6.59
CA LYS A 127 -19.99 8.99 7.80
C LYS A 127 -20.61 7.78 8.50
N SER A 128 -21.19 6.87 7.74
CA SER A 128 -21.74 5.61 8.26
C SER A 128 -20.65 4.72 8.91
N LEU A 129 -19.46 4.66 8.28
CA LEU A 129 -18.29 3.97 8.84
C LEU A 129 -17.82 4.59 10.16
N LEU A 130 -17.78 5.92 10.27
CA LEU A 130 -17.37 6.59 11.50
C LEU A 130 -18.39 6.37 12.63
N THR A 131 -19.69 6.38 12.32
CA THR A 131 -20.74 6.07 13.29
C THR A 131 -20.66 4.62 13.79
N TYR A 132 -20.20 3.66 12.97
CA TYR A 132 -19.92 2.30 13.45
C TYR A 132 -18.90 2.26 14.61
N TYR A 133 -17.95 3.20 14.63
CA TYR A 133 -16.95 3.35 15.69
C TYR A 133 -17.36 4.38 16.76
N ASN A 134 -18.62 4.81 16.81
CA ASN A 134 -19.12 5.86 17.70
C ASN A 134 -18.40 7.22 17.56
N ILE A 135 -17.90 7.53 16.35
CA ILE A 135 -17.24 8.81 16.03
C ILE A 135 -18.26 9.76 15.39
N ASP A 136 -19.16 10.28 16.22
CA ASP A 136 -20.27 11.15 15.76
C ASP A 136 -19.96 12.64 15.94
N LYS A 137 -19.05 12.98 16.85
CA LYS A 137 -18.66 14.37 17.12
C LYS A 137 -17.55 14.82 16.17
N ARG A 138 -17.72 16.01 15.60
CA ARG A 138 -16.77 16.63 14.65
C ARG A 138 -16.63 18.10 15.00
N SER A 139 -15.38 18.56 15.08
CA SER A 139 -15.05 19.97 15.27
C SER A 139 -14.24 20.44 14.07
N TYR A 140 -14.55 21.64 13.59
CA TYR A 140 -13.87 22.26 12.46
C TYR A 140 -13.08 23.46 12.96
N TYR A 141 -11.78 23.45 12.73
CA TYR A 141 -10.91 24.58 13.00
C TYR A 141 -10.63 25.34 11.71
N PRO A 142 -10.71 26.67 11.71
CA PRO A 142 -10.29 27.46 10.55
C PRO A 142 -8.78 27.29 10.32
N SER A 143 -8.37 27.48 9.07
CA SER A 143 -6.94 27.58 8.74
C SER A 143 -6.32 28.77 9.47
N PHE A 144 -5.09 28.61 9.96
CA PHE A 144 -4.28 29.72 10.46
C PHE A 144 -3.92 30.71 9.36
N PHE A 145 -3.73 30.19 8.14
CA PHE A 145 -3.49 30.96 6.92
C PHE A 145 -4.80 31.35 6.25
N GLY A 146 -4.74 32.29 5.31
CA GLY A 146 -5.89 32.67 4.50
C GLY A 146 -6.43 31.53 3.63
N GLY A 147 -7.41 31.88 2.78
CA GLY A 147 -7.95 30.94 1.81
C GLY A 147 -6.89 30.47 0.81
N SER A 148 -7.00 29.21 0.36
CA SER A 148 -6.13 28.66 -0.69
C SER A 148 -6.20 29.53 -1.94
N LYS A 149 -5.04 29.98 -2.44
CA LYS A 149 -4.91 30.68 -3.73
C LYS A 149 -4.75 29.69 -4.89
N LEU A 150 -5.50 28.59 -4.83
CA LEU A 150 -5.46 27.54 -5.83
C LEU A 150 -6.26 27.96 -7.07
N GLU A 151 -5.60 28.00 -8.22
CA GLU A 151 -6.25 28.15 -9.51
C GLU A 151 -6.60 26.78 -10.11
N PHE A 152 -7.89 26.52 -10.22
CA PHE A 152 -8.42 25.36 -10.94
C PHE A 152 -9.76 25.71 -11.58
N ASN A 153 -9.83 25.65 -12.90
CA ASN A 153 -11.05 25.84 -13.68
C ASN A 153 -11.47 24.50 -14.30
N ILE A 154 -12.63 23.98 -13.87
CA ILE A 154 -13.14 22.67 -14.30
C ILE A 154 -13.34 22.56 -15.82
N ILE A 155 -13.53 23.65 -16.55
CA ILE A 155 -13.73 23.60 -18.01
C ILE A 155 -12.39 23.55 -18.75
N ARG A 156 -11.39 24.27 -18.25
CA ARG A 156 -10.08 24.43 -18.91
C ARG A 156 -9.06 23.39 -18.45
N ASP A 157 -9.06 23.09 -17.16
CA ASP A 157 -8.00 22.36 -16.46
C ASP A 157 -8.42 20.90 -16.18
N PHE A 158 -9.50 20.43 -16.81
CA PHE A 158 -9.95 19.05 -16.81
C PHE A 158 -9.98 18.53 -18.25
N ILE A 159 -9.14 17.55 -18.55
CA ILE A 159 -8.93 17.08 -19.91
C ILE A 159 -9.02 15.55 -19.94
N ILE A 160 -9.74 15.00 -20.90
CA ILE A 160 -9.72 13.56 -21.20
C ILE A 160 -9.15 13.35 -22.60
N LYS A 161 -8.20 12.42 -22.73
CA LYS A 161 -7.60 11.99 -24.01
C LYS A 161 -7.96 10.55 -24.30
N GLU A 162 -8.15 10.23 -25.58
CA GLU A 162 -8.66 8.91 -26.00
C GLU A 162 -7.59 7.81 -25.92
N CYS A 163 -6.33 8.14 -26.20
CA CYS A 163 -5.22 7.20 -26.19
C CYS A 163 -4.09 7.65 -25.25
N GLU A 164 -3.23 6.71 -24.87
CA GLU A 164 -2.11 6.95 -23.96
C GLU A 164 -1.08 7.90 -24.55
N ASN A 165 -0.78 7.81 -25.86
CA ASN A 165 0.16 8.71 -26.52
C ASN A 165 -0.30 10.18 -26.48
N ASP A 166 -1.58 10.46 -26.79
CA ASP A 166 -2.15 11.82 -26.73
C ASP A 166 -2.21 12.34 -25.29
N TRP A 167 -2.45 11.42 -24.34
CA TRP A 167 -2.49 11.72 -22.92
C TRP A 167 -1.09 12.11 -22.41
N PHE A 168 -0.07 11.31 -22.68
CA PHE A 168 1.32 11.64 -22.35
C PHE A 168 1.80 12.92 -23.05
N TYR A 169 1.51 13.07 -24.35
CA TYR A 169 1.84 14.29 -25.08
C TYR A 169 1.21 15.55 -24.44
N MET A 170 -0.05 15.47 -24.00
CA MET A 170 -0.73 16.56 -23.30
C MET A 170 -0.07 16.88 -21.96
N ILE A 171 0.30 15.86 -21.18
CA ILE A 171 1.02 16.02 -19.91
C ILE A 171 2.35 16.77 -20.14
N VAL A 172 3.16 16.34 -21.12
CA VAL A 172 4.44 16.99 -21.47
C VAL A 172 4.21 18.43 -21.90
N THR A 173 3.28 18.67 -22.83
CA THR A 173 3.02 20.01 -23.39
C THR A 173 2.59 20.99 -22.30
N ASN A 174 1.70 20.58 -21.41
CA ASN A 174 1.20 21.45 -20.34
C ASN A 174 2.27 21.68 -19.28
N ALA A 175 3.05 20.66 -18.91
CA ALA A 175 4.17 20.80 -18.00
C ALA A 175 5.23 21.74 -18.57
N GLN A 176 5.65 21.58 -19.84
CA GLN A 176 6.61 22.47 -20.50
C GLN A 176 6.15 23.92 -20.53
N ARG A 177 4.86 24.16 -20.81
CA ARG A 177 4.32 25.53 -20.78
C ARG A 177 4.51 26.18 -19.40
N LYS A 178 4.35 25.42 -18.32
CA LYS A 178 4.55 25.93 -16.95
C LYS A 178 6.02 26.10 -16.57
N ILE A 179 6.90 25.21 -17.05
CA ILE A 179 8.35 25.37 -16.93
C ILE A 179 8.80 26.67 -17.59
N LYS A 180 8.29 26.98 -18.80
CA LYS A 180 8.60 28.22 -19.54
C LYS A 180 8.12 29.49 -18.82
N GLU A 181 7.13 29.36 -17.94
CA GLU A 181 6.68 30.43 -17.03
C GLU A 181 7.56 30.54 -15.76
N ASP A 182 8.73 29.88 -15.69
CA ASP A 182 9.62 29.83 -14.51
C ASP A 182 8.96 29.21 -13.25
N ARG A 183 8.01 28.28 -13.45
CA ARG A 183 7.34 27.55 -12.37
C ARG A 183 7.93 26.14 -12.20
N SER A 184 7.60 25.48 -11.09
CA SER A 184 7.84 24.04 -10.92
C SER A 184 6.57 23.24 -11.20
N VAL A 185 6.73 21.98 -11.61
CA VAL A 185 5.63 21.08 -11.97
C VAL A 185 5.75 19.76 -11.21
N LEU A 186 4.68 19.34 -10.56
CA LEU A 186 4.53 18.01 -9.94
C LEU A 186 3.54 17.19 -10.76
N ILE A 187 3.95 16.00 -11.20
CA ILE A 187 3.12 15.12 -12.04
C ILE A 187 2.86 13.82 -11.29
N PHE A 188 1.60 13.55 -10.95
CA PHE A 188 1.21 12.38 -10.17
C PHE A 188 0.63 11.27 -11.07
N PHE A 189 1.27 10.10 -11.06
CA PHE A 189 0.83 8.88 -11.73
C PHE A 189 0.18 7.89 -10.76
N ASP A 190 -0.78 7.10 -11.25
CA ASP A 190 -1.54 6.16 -10.40
C ASP A 190 -0.65 5.05 -9.82
N ASN A 191 0.33 4.58 -10.60
CA ASN A 191 1.23 3.51 -10.23
C ASN A 191 2.65 3.71 -10.81
N GLU A 192 3.61 2.95 -10.28
CA GLU A 192 5.02 3.03 -10.66
C GLU A 192 5.28 2.60 -12.11
N MET A 193 4.51 1.65 -12.64
CA MET A 193 4.66 1.17 -14.02
C MET A 193 4.39 2.30 -15.02
N LEU A 194 3.26 3.02 -14.87
CA LEU A 194 2.91 4.15 -15.74
C LEU A 194 3.92 5.31 -15.63
N LEU A 195 4.42 5.56 -14.42
CA LEU A 195 5.46 6.57 -14.21
C LEU A 195 6.75 6.22 -14.95
N LYS A 196 7.19 4.96 -14.88
CA LYS A 196 8.40 4.48 -15.55
C LYS A 196 8.25 4.45 -17.06
N GLU A 197 7.08 4.06 -17.56
CA GLU A 197 6.73 4.13 -18.98
C GLU A 197 6.83 5.56 -19.50
N PHE A 198 6.15 6.50 -18.82
CA PHE A 198 6.24 7.92 -19.17
C PHE A 198 7.68 8.45 -19.13
N TRP A 199 8.44 8.10 -18.10
CA TRP A 199 9.82 8.55 -17.98
C TRP A 199 10.71 8.00 -19.10
N ASN A 200 10.58 6.71 -19.45
CA ASN A 200 11.38 6.11 -20.53
C ASN A 200 11.11 6.76 -21.89
N ASP A 201 9.84 7.03 -22.19
CA ASP A 201 9.41 7.44 -23.52
C ASP A 201 9.45 8.96 -23.71
N TYR A 202 9.19 9.74 -22.64
CA TYR A 202 8.97 11.19 -22.73
C TYR A 202 9.93 12.05 -21.89
N SER A 203 10.85 11.48 -21.10
CA SER A 203 11.79 12.29 -20.30
C SER A 203 12.67 13.22 -21.15
N ARG A 204 13.03 12.76 -22.36
CA ARG A 204 13.86 13.52 -23.33
C ARG A 204 13.11 14.66 -24.00
N ASP A 205 11.79 14.65 -23.93
CA ASP A 205 10.97 15.71 -24.52
C ASP A 205 10.93 16.95 -23.65
N PHE A 206 11.44 16.92 -22.41
CA PHE A 206 11.51 18.10 -21.55
C PHE A 206 12.78 18.94 -21.80
N ASP A 207 12.63 20.27 -21.77
CA ASP A 207 13.76 21.21 -21.82
C ASP A 207 14.78 20.96 -20.68
N PHE A 208 14.29 20.44 -19.54
CA PHE A 208 15.09 20.00 -18.40
C PHE A 208 14.67 18.59 -18.00
N ALA A 209 15.62 17.68 -17.87
CA ALA A 209 15.33 16.29 -17.53
C ALA A 209 14.49 16.21 -16.22
N PRO A 210 13.38 15.45 -16.22
CA PRO A 210 12.55 15.29 -15.04
C PRO A 210 13.17 14.31 -14.04
N PHE A 211 12.85 14.54 -12.76
CA PHE A 211 13.16 13.66 -11.64
C PHE A 211 11.99 12.72 -11.43
N TYR A 212 12.21 11.48 -10.98
CA TYR A 212 11.11 10.63 -10.53
C TYR A 212 11.32 10.07 -9.14
N ILE A 213 10.20 9.89 -8.44
CA ILE A 213 10.16 9.42 -7.05
C ILE A 213 9.06 8.36 -6.92
N THR A 214 9.47 7.17 -6.50
CA THR A 214 8.58 6.03 -6.17
C THR A 214 8.76 5.65 -4.70
N GLN A 215 7.96 4.72 -4.19
CA GLN A 215 8.11 4.23 -2.81
C GLN A 215 9.46 3.55 -2.56
N ASN A 216 10.11 3.09 -3.62
CA ASN A 216 11.32 2.27 -3.54
C ASN A 216 12.57 3.06 -3.90
N GLU A 217 12.45 4.04 -4.79
CA GLU A 217 13.60 4.70 -5.41
C GLU A 217 13.35 6.16 -5.79
N ILE A 218 14.44 6.93 -5.79
CA ILE A 218 14.54 8.27 -6.32
C ILE A 218 15.52 8.23 -7.48
N PHE A 219 15.18 8.89 -8.57
CA PHE A 219 16.07 9.05 -9.70
C PHE A 219 16.15 10.51 -10.11
N ASP A 220 17.38 11.02 -10.12
CA ASP A 220 17.66 12.43 -10.32
C ASP A 220 18.09 12.80 -11.75
N GLY A 221 18.07 11.82 -12.67
CA GLY A 221 18.61 11.94 -14.02
C GLY A 221 19.91 11.16 -14.21
N GLU A 222 20.71 11.01 -13.16
CA GLU A 222 22.05 10.43 -13.21
C GLU A 222 22.24 9.31 -12.18
N ASN A 223 21.73 9.51 -10.97
CA ASN A 223 21.86 8.63 -9.82
C ASN A 223 20.51 8.01 -9.45
N LYS A 224 20.59 6.76 -9.00
CA LYS A 224 19.48 6.02 -8.44
C LYS A 224 19.72 5.80 -6.96
N LEU A 225 18.87 6.37 -6.12
CA LEU A 225 18.94 6.27 -4.67
C LEU A 225 17.78 5.43 -4.14
N GLN A 226 18.03 4.57 -3.14
CA GLN A 226 16.95 3.86 -2.44
C GLN A 226 16.21 4.81 -1.51
N TYR A 227 14.88 4.75 -1.52
CA TYR A 227 14.02 5.64 -0.75
C TYR A 227 14.27 5.51 0.77
N ASN A 228 14.54 4.31 1.27
CA ASN A 228 14.73 4.06 2.71
C ASN A 228 16.10 4.52 3.27
N ASP A 229 17.07 4.81 2.40
CA ASP A 229 18.45 5.16 2.82
C ASP A 229 18.64 6.67 2.99
N VAL A 230 17.65 7.49 2.61
CA VAL A 230 17.77 8.95 2.51
C VAL A 230 16.78 9.63 3.46
N CYS A 231 17.14 10.80 4.01
CA CYS A 231 16.18 11.76 4.53
C CYS A 231 15.35 12.33 3.35
N VAL A 232 14.52 11.50 2.73
CA VAL A 232 13.82 11.81 1.47
C VAL A 232 12.99 13.08 1.59
N ASP A 233 12.37 13.30 2.75
CA ASP A 233 11.65 14.53 3.03
C ASP A 233 12.51 15.78 2.84
N LYS A 234 13.79 15.71 3.22
CA LYS A 234 14.73 16.82 3.07
C LYS A 234 15.17 16.98 1.62
N LEU A 235 15.49 15.89 0.93
CA LEU A 235 15.89 15.92 -0.49
C LEU A 235 14.75 16.44 -1.39
N ILE A 236 13.51 16.01 -1.14
CA ILE A 236 12.32 16.48 -1.86
C ILE A 236 12.04 17.95 -1.59
N LYS A 237 12.13 18.38 -0.31
CA LYS A 237 11.90 19.77 0.11
C LYS A 237 12.97 20.73 -0.41
N ASP A 238 14.23 20.33 -0.30
CA ASP A 238 15.37 21.23 -0.46
C ASP A 238 15.93 21.21 -1.89
N GLU A 239 15.68 20.18 -2.72
CA GLU A 239 16.40 20.04 -4.01
C GLU A 239 15.54 19.80 -5.27
N TYR A 240 14.31 19.25 -5.18
CA TYR A 240 13.63 18.76 -6.38
C TYR A 240 12.32 19.44 -6.76
N ALA A 241 11.38 19.55 -5.83
CA ALA A 241 10.00 19.92 -6.18
C ALA A 241 9.75 21.44 -6.19
N GLY A 242 10.60 22.20 -5.49
CA GLY A 242 10.39 23.61 -5.20
C GLY A 242 11.04 24.61 -6.14
N HIS A 243 11.97 24.16 -6.99
CA HIS A 243 12.80 25.05 -7.80
C HIS A 243 12.18 25.38 -9.16
N HIS A 244 12.46 26.58 -9.67
CA HIS A 244 12.01 27.00 -10.98
C HIS A 244 12.45 26.02 -12.07
N ARG A 245 11.58 25.84 -13.07
CA ARG A 245 11.80 24.99 -14.25
C ARG A 245 12.03 23.50 -13.94
N ARG A 246 11.71 23.04 -12.73
CA ARG A 246 11.79 21.61 -12.36
C ARG A 246 10.49 20.88 -12.65
N VAL A 247 10.63 19.61 -13.02
CA VAL A 247 9.54 18.64 -13.13
C VAL A 247 9.85 17.46 -12.22
N THR A 248 8.91 17.13 -11.34
CA THR A 248 9.01 15.96 -10.47
C THR A 248 7.85 15.01 -10.76
N LEU A 249 8.18 13.80 -11.19
CA LEU A 249 7.25 12.71 -11.41
C LEU A 249 7.09 11.93 -10.11
N LEU A 250 5.85 11.70 -9.71
CA LEU A 250 5.49 11.15 -8.42
C LEU A 250 4.47 10.05 -8.61
N THR A 251 4.59 8.96 -7.85
CA THR A 251 3.48 8.03 -7.71
C THR A 251 2.41 8.60 -6.76
N LYS A 252 1.17 8.15 -6.92
CA LYS A 252 -0.03 8.51 -6.16
C LYS A 252 0.17 8.59 -4.64
N VAL A 253 1.02 7.73 -4.10
CA VAL A 253 1.33 7.64 -2.66
C VAL A 253 1.92 8.94 -2.10
N PHE A 254 2.63 9.73 -2.93
CA PHE A 254 3.17 11.04 -2.57
C PHE A 254 2.13 12.16 -2.57
N GLY A 255 0.89 11.86 -2.96
CA GLY A 255 -0.27 12.71 -2.67
C GLY A 255 -0.52 12.86 -1.16
N ARG A 256 0.13 12.05 -0.32
CA ARG A 256 0.10 12.08 1.15
C ARG A 256 1.50 12.25 1.73
N GLY A 257 1.58 12.78 2.96
CA GLY A 257 2.82 12.80 3.76
C GLY A 257 3.86 13.86 3.39
N VAL A 258 4.06 14.17 2.10
CA VAL A 258 5.19 15.00 1.65
C VAL A 258 4.84 16.49 1.51
N ASP A 259 5.67 17.37 2.08
CA ASP A 259 5.55 18.82 1.93
C ASP A 259 6.48 19.32 0.82
N PHE A 260 5.93 20.06 -0.13
CA PHE A 260 6.66 20.63 -1.26
C PHE A 260 6.71 22.13 -1.07
N GLN A 261 7.90 22.66 -0.78
CA GLN A 261 8.10 24.09 -0.56
C GLN A 261 8.59 24.72 -1.85
N ALA A 262 7.90 25.74 -2.34
CA ALA A 262 8.35 26.49 -3.51
C ALA A 262 9.37 27.56 -3.10
N GLU A 263 10.36 27.77 -3.95
CA GLU A 263 11.25 28.91 -3.81
C GLU A 263 10.52 30.22 -4.15
N THR A 264 11.08 31.34 -3.71
CA THR A 264 10.49 32.67 -3.89
C THR A 264 10.21 32.98 -5.38
N LYS A 265 11.09 32.54 -6.28
CA LYS A 265 10.93 32.76 -7.73
C LYS A 265 9.71 32.02 -8.28
N VAL A 266 9.53 30.75 -7.92
CA VAL A 266 8.36 29.96 -8.32
C VAL A 266 7.07 30.58 -7.79
N ASN A 267 7.03 30.98 -6.52
CA ASN A 267 5.85 31.63 -5.94
C ASN A 267 5.51 32.96 -6.62
N LYS A 268 6.51 33.79 -6.97
CA LYS A 268 6.28 35.02 -7.75
C LYS A 268 5.68 34.76 -9.14
N ASN A 269 5.92 33.59 -9.71
CA ASN A 269 5.46 33.19 -11.04
C ASN A 269 4.17 32.34 -11.02
N GLY A 270 3.43 32.32 -9.90
CA GLY A 270 2.17 31.58 -9.78
C GLY A 270 2.28 30.25 -9.05
N GLY A 271 3.44 29.95 -8.46
CA GLY A 271 3.66 28.82 -7.57
C GLY A 271 3.74 27.47 -8.26
N ILE A 272 3.76 26.40 -7.47
CA ILE A 272 3.84 25.03 -7.97
C ILE A 272 2.62 24.72 -8.83
N HIS A 273 2.84 24.10 -9.99
CA HIS A 273 1.77 23.53 -10.79
C HIS A 273 1.66 22.03 -10.53
N VAL A 274 0.44 21.54 -10.25
CA VAL A 274 0.19 20.10 -10.04
C VAL A 274 -0.61 19.55 -11.21
N ILE A 275 -0.10 18.49 -11.83
CA ILE A 275 -0.81 17.69 -12.82
C ILE A 275 -1.10 16.33 -12.20
N GLN A 276 -2.38 16.00 -12.06
CA GLN A 276 -2.81 14.66 -11.69
C GLN A 276 -3.21 13.91 -12.96
N THR A 277 -2.62 12.73 -13.18
CA THR A 277 -2.79 12.02 -14.46
C THR A 277 -3.86 10.92 -14.40
N PHE A 278 -4.45 10.69 -13.22
CA PHE A 278 -5.45 9.65 -12.98
C PHE A 278 -6.62 10.18 -12.18
N PHE A 279 -7.78 9.53 -12.31
CA PHE A 279 -8.97 9.95 -11.57
C PHE A 279 -9.05 9.23 -10.22
N SER A 280 -8.88 9.98 -9.13
CA SER A 280 -9.00 9.43 -7.78
C SER A 280 -10.41 8.96 -7.50
N LEU A 281 -10.54 7.71 -7.06
CA LEU A 281 -11.82 7.12 -6.65
C LEU A 281 -12.31 7.64 -5.29
N ASP A 282 -11.39 8.04 -4.41
CA ASP A 282 -11.70 8.82 -3.22
C ASP A 282 -11.43 10.30 -3.51
N ILE A 283 -12.46 11.15 -3.43
CA ILE A 283 -12.33 12.60 -3.64
C ILE A 283 -11.31 13.24 -2.69
N LYS A 284 -11.11 12.67 -1.50
CA LYS A 284 -10.13 13.20 -0.54
C LYS A 284 -8.70 13.02 -1.03
N GLU A 285 -8.43 11.99 -1.82
CA GLU A 285 -7.12 11.83 -2.44
C GLU A 285 -6.88 12.93 -3.49
N GLU A 286 -7.87 13.21 -4.34
CA GLU A 286 -7.78 14.35 -5.28
C GLU A 286 -7.57 15.67 -4.54
N ILE A 287 -8.29 15.89 -3.43
CA ILE A 287 -8.12 17.09 -2.59
C ILE A 287 -6.73 17.15 -1.97
N GLN A 288 -6.18 16.01 -1.54
CA GLN A 288 -4.83 15.95 -0.95
C GLN A 288 -3.75 16.20 -1.99
N ILE A 289 -3.93 15.74 -3.22
CA ILE A 289 -3.05 16.02 -4.36
C ILE A 289 -3.16 17.49 -4.77
N LYS A 290 -4.37 18.03 -4.90
CA LYS A 290 -4.62 19.48 -5.10
C LYS A 290 -3.93 20.32 -4.03
N GLY A 291 -4.00 19.89 -2.78
CA GLY A 291 -3.35 20.53 -1.65
C GLY A 291 -1.83 20.33 -1.59
N ARG A 292 -1.17 19.72 -2.59
CA ARG A 292 0.30 19.73 -2.73
C ARG A 292 0.82 21.01 -3.39
N THR A 293 -0.08 21.87 -3.85
CA THR A 293 0.20 23.26 -4.25
C THR A 293 -0.62 24.25 -3.42
N ALA A 294 -0.40 25.55 -3.62
CA ALA A 294 -1.11 26.66 -2.99
C ALA A 294 -1.19 26.55 -1.45
N ARG A 295 -0.07 26.21 -0.80
CA ARG A 295 0.04 26.09 0.66
C ARG A 295 0.41 27.41 1.32
N LYS A 296 -0.05 27.64 2.56
CA LYS A 296 0.38 28.79 3.40
C LYS A 296 0.29 30.15 2.68
N ASP A 297 -0.83 30.42 2.00
CA ASP A 297 -1.06 31.62 1.18
C ASP A 297 -0.19 31.76 -0.08
N ASP A 298 0.58 30.74 -0.45
CA ASP A 298 1.27 30.68 -1.74
C ASP A 298 0.26 30.50 -2.89
N PRO A 299 0.55 31.09 -4.07
CA PRO A 299 -0.21 30.77 -5.27
C PRO A 299 0.08 29.35 -5.73
N GLY A 300 -0.80 28.81 -6.56
CA GLY A 300 -0.61 27.49 -7.13
C GLY A 300 -1.72 27.19 -8.12
N SER A 301 -1.48 26.24 -9.02
CA SER A 301 -2.53 25.80 -9.93
C SER A 301 -2.53 24.29 -10.11
N TYR A 302 -3.70 23.75 -10.46
CA TYR A 302 -3.90 22.32 -10.60
C TYR A 302 -4.57 21.99 -11.93
N GLU A 303 -4.20 20.85 -12.49
CA GLU A 303 -4.81 20.27 -13.69
C GLU A 303 -5.05 18.76 -13.48
N LEU A 304 -6.12 18.25 -14.09
CA LEU A 304 -6.48 16.85 -14.12
C LEU A 304 -6.55 16.37 -15.58
N ILE A 305 -5.56 15.58 -16.00
CA ILE A 305 -5.43 15.09 -17.37
C ILE A 305 -5.59 13.57 -17.36
N LEU A 306 -6.66 13.07 -17.96
CA LEU A 306 -7.05 11.66 -17.87
C LEU A 306 -6.93 10.94 -19.21
N CYS A 307 -6.64 9.64 -19.15
CA CYS A 307 -6.75 8.74 -20.29
C CYS A 307 -8.09 8.00 -20.24
N LEU A 308 -8.86 8.05 -21.32
CA LEU A 308 -10.16 7.37 -21.45
C LEU A 308 -10.02 5.86 -21.25
N LYS A 309 -9.01 5.23 -21.86
CA LYS A 309 -8.73 3.80 -21.70
C LYS A 309 -8.46 3.41 -20.25
N HIS A 310 -7.86 4.30 -19.46
CA HIS A 310 -7.63 4.06 -18.02
C HIS A 310 -8.91 4.19 -17.21
N LEU A 311 -9.77 5.16 -17.55
CA LEU A 311 -11.09 5.30 -16.93
C LEU A 311 -11.99 4.09 -17.17
N GLU A 312 -11.93 3.49 -18.36
CA GLU A 312 -12.66 2.26 -18.69
C GLU A 312 -12.13 1.03 -17.95
N LYS A 313 -10.81 0.99 -17.71
CA LYS A 313 -10.12 -0.09 -16.98
C LYS A 313 -10.10 0.10 -15.47
N SER A 314 -10.50 1.26 -14.96
CA SER A 314 -10.53 1.61 -13.54
C SER A 314 -11.44 0.64 -12.77
N GLU A 315 -10.85 -0.46 -12.31
CA GLU A 315 -11.45 -1.41 -11.40
C GLU A 315 -10.91 -1.15 -9.99
N LEU A 316 -11.79 -1.14 -8.99
CA LEU A 316 -11.35 -1.35 -7.62
C LEU A 316 -10.96 -2.83 -7.51
N ALA A 317 -9.67 -3.13 -7.69
CA ALA A 317 -9.12 -4.48 -7.69
C ALA A 317 -9.54 -5.32 -6.45
N GLU A 318 -9.85 -4.66 -5.33
CA GLU A 318 -10.30 -5.32 -4.09
C GLU A 318 -11.81 -5.68 -4.06
N MET A 319 -12.62 -5.26 -5.04
CA MET A 319 -14.08 -5.16 -4.82
C MET A 319 -15.05 -5.65 -5.91
N ASN A 320 -14.65 -6.00 -7.14
CA ASN A 320 -15.61 -6.36 -8.21
C ASN A 320 -16.77 -5.34 -8.35
N THR A 321 -16.57 -4.09 -7.94
CA THR A 321 -17.58 -3.03 -8.01
C THR A 321 -17.69 -2.51 -9.43
N SER A 322 -18.85 -1.95 -9.78
CA SER A 322 -19.14 -1.42 -11.11
C SER A 322 -18.07 -0.45 -11.61
N LYS A 323 -17.73 -0.56 -12.90
CA LYS A 323 -16.85 0.38 -13.60
C LYS A 323 -17.54 1.72 -13.86
N PHE A 324 -16.77 2.74 -14.18
CA PHE A 324 -17.33 3.92 -14.83
C PHE A 324 -18.06 3.51 -16.11
N ARG A 325 -19.27 4.05 -16.34
CA ARG A 325 -20.12 3.69 -17.47
C ARG A 325 -20.28 4.87 -18.42
N ASN A 326 -20.30 4.56 -19.71
CA ASN A 326 -20.53 5.53 -20.80
C ASN A 326 -19.58 6.73 -20.76
N VAL A 327 -18.34 6.54 -20.30
CA VAL A 327 -17.33 7.59 -20.33
C VAL A 327 -16.91 7.79 -21.79
N LYS A 328 -16.90 9.04 -22.21
CA LYS A 328 -16.40 9.53 -23.49
C LYS A 328 -15.40 10.66 -23.25
N LYS A 329 -14.68 11.06 -24.29
CA LYS A 329 -13.75 12.19 -24.26
C LYS A 329 -14.39 13.50 -23.74
N ASP A 330 -15.64 13.75 -24.09
CA ASP A 330 -16.36 14.98 -23.71
C ASP A 330 -17.14 14.84 -22.39
N THR A 331 -16.88 13.79 -21.60
CA THR A 331 -17.55 13.60 -20.31
C THR A 331 -17.17 14.73 -19.37
N SER A 332 -18.14 15.37 -18.73
CA SER A 332 -17.86 16.44 -17.77
C SER A 332 -17.28 15.88 -16.45
N TYR A 333 -16.45 16.68 -15.77
CA TYR A 333 -15.97 16.35 -14.43
C TYR A 333 -17.13 16.02 -13.47
N ASN A 334 -18.23 16.78 -13.53
CA ASN A 334 -19.38 16.60 -12.63
C ASN A 334 -20.07 15.24 -12.85
N ASP A 335 -20.10 14.74 -14.07
CA ASP A 335 -20.70 13.42 -14.35
C ASP A 335 -19.80 12.29 -13.86
N LEU A 336 -18.47 12.42 -14.01
CA LEU A 336 -17.52 11.49 -13.42
C LEU A 336 -17.54 11.53 -11.89
N ASP A 337 -17.65 12.71 -11.29
CA ASP A 337 -17.74 12.86 -9.83
C ASP A 337 -19.02 12.23 -9.27
N LYS A 338 -20.17 12.39 -9.93
CA LYS A 338 -21.41 11.67 -9.56
C LYS A 338 -21.21 10.16 -9.58
N GLN A 339 -20.58 9.63 -10.64
CA GLN A 339 -20.27 8.21 -10.73
C GLN A 339 -19.31 7.78 -9.62
N ARG A 340 -18.24 8.54 -9.38
CA ARG A 340 -17.28 8.31 -8.29
C ARG A 340 -17.98 8.20 -6.94
N ASN A 341 -18.81 9.17 -6.58
CA ASN A 341 -19.48 9.19 -5.28
C ASN A 341 -20.35 7.95 -5.09
N LYS A 342 -21.07 7.53 -6.15
CA LYS A 342 -21.84 6.29 -6.12
C LYS A 342 -20.94 5.05 -5.93
N LEU A 343 -19.87 4.92 -6.71
CA LEU A 343 -18.95 3.79 -6.61
C LEU A 343 -18.29 3.73 -5.22
N PHE A 344 -17.93 4.88 -4.67
CA PHE A 344 -17.28 5.00 -3.38
C PHE A 344 -18.22 4.72 -2.20
N ASP A 345 -19.49 5.13 -2.30
CA ASP A 345 -20.51 4.77 -1.31
C ASP A 345 -20.81 3.26 -1.34
N ASP A 346 -20.87 2.65 -2.54
CA ASP A 346 -21.00 1.20 -2.69
C ASP A 346 -19.80 0.45 -2.06
N TYR A 347 -18.59 0.96 -2.27
CA TYR A 347 -17.37 0.48 -1.62
C TYR A 347 -17.50 0.53 -0.09
N CYS A 348 -17.92 1.68 0.47
CA CYS A 348 -18.07 1.85 1.92
C CYS A 348 -19.09 0.87 2.50
N ARG A 349 -20.22 0.66 1.82
CA ARG A 349 -21.25 -0.31 2.24
C ARG A 349 -20.71 -1.75 2.25
N ASN A 350 -20.03 -2.16 1.18
CA ASN A 350 -19.42 -3.50 1.11
C ASN A 350 -18.34 -3.69 2.18
N LYS A 351 -17.55 -2.64 2.46
CA LYS A 351 -16.54 -2.66 3.53
C LYS A 351 -17.18 -2.81 4.91
N LEU A 352 -18.27 -2.10 5.18
CA LEU A 352 -19.04 -2.24 6.43
C LEU A 352 -19.56 -3.67 6.63
N GLU A 353 -20.13 -4.28 5.59
CA GLU A 353 -20.60 -5.66 5.67
C GLU A 353 -19.45 -6.65 5.92
N LYS A 354 -18.30 -6.46 5.25
CA LYS A 354 -17.07 -7.24 5.52
C LYS A 354 -16.57 -7.06 6.97
N ILE A 355 -16.67 -5.86 7.54
CA ILE A 355 -16.29 -5.60 8.93
C ILE A 355 -17.20 -6.38 9.88
N LYS A 356 -18.53 -6.25 9.70
CA LYS A 356 -19.53 -6.94 10.54
C LYS A 356 -19.38 -8.47 10.49
N THR A 357 -19.22 -9.04 9.29
CA THR A 357 -19.05 -10.48 9.12
C THR A 357 -17.75 -11.00 9.75
N ASN A 358 -16.67 -10.23 9.72
CA ASN A 358 -15.40 -10.62 10.34
C ASN A 358 -15.34 -10.37 11.86
N ARG A 359 -16.28 -9.59 12.42
CA ARG A 359 -16.34 -9.28 13.85
C ARG A 359 -16.49 -10.54 14.71
N GLU A 360 -17.34 -11.48 14.30
CA GLU A 360 -17.54 -12.73 15.05
C GLU A 360 -16.24 -13.54 15.14
N ARG A 361 -15.49 -13.64 14.02
CA ARG A 361 -14.19 -14.32 13.98
C ARG A 361 -13.15 -13.63 14.85
N HIS A 362 -13.12 -12.31 14.82
CA HIS A 362 -12.26 -11.52 15.71
C HIS A 362 -12.61 -11.75 17.18
N GLN A 363 -13.89 -11.70 17.56
CA GLN A 363 -14.34 -11.91 18.94
C GLN A 363 -14.02 -13.32 19.46
N ARG A 364 -14.21 -14.35 18.62
CA ARG A 364 -13.80 -15.72 18.94
C ARG A 364 -12.29 -15.80 19.20
N THR A 365 -11.50 -15.15 18.35
CA THR A 365 -10.03 -15.07 18.49
C THR A 365 -9.62 -14.39 19.80
N ILE A 366 -10.16 -13.21 20.10
CA ILE A 366 -9.84 -12.49 21.35
C ILE A 366 -10.24 -13.30 22.58
N SER A 367 -11.44 -13.92 22.55
CA SER A 367 -11.92 -14.75 23.65
C SER A 367 -11.02 -15.97 23.89
N PHE A 368 -10.57 -16.62 22.81
CA PHE A 368 -9.60 -17.70 22.88
C PHE A 368 -8.29 -17.22 23.52
N PHE A 369 -7.71 -16.12 23.03
CA PHE A 369 -6.45 -15.59 23.57
C PHE A 369 -6.54 -15.25 25.06
N GLN A 370 -7.65 -14.64 25.50
CA GLN A 370 -7.87 -14.35 26.92
C GLN A 370 -7.87 -15.63 27.76
N ARG A 371 -8.62 -16.66 27.35
CA ARG A 371 -8.65 -17.95 28.07
C ARG A 371 -7.30 -18.65 28.07
N ALA A 372 -6.62 -18.65 26.92
CA ALA A 372 -5.31 -19.26 26.73
C ALA A 372 -4.25 -18.63 27.65
N ILE A 373 -4.19 -17.28 27.70
CA ILE A 373 -3.25 -16.54 28.56
C ILE A 373 -3.52 -16.84 30.03
N THR A 374 -4.78 -16.86 30.48
CA THR A 374 -5.12 -17.20 31.86
C THR A 374 -4.64 -18.60 32.25
N LYS A 375 -4.84 -19.60 31.37
CA LYS A 375 -4.40 -20.99 31.63
C LYS A 375 -2.88 -21.13 31.66
N LEU A 376 -2.17 -20.43 30.77
CA LEU A 376 -0.71 -20.39 30.76
C LEU A 376 -0.14 -19.77 32.04
N ASN A 377 -0.71 -18.65 32.50
CA ASN A 377 -0.29 -18.00 33.74
C ASN A 377 -0.49 -18.89 34.98
N ASN A 378 -1.46 -19.79 34.93
CA ASN A 378 -1.72 -20.77 35.99
C ASN A 378 -0.89 -22.07 35.85
N ASN A 379 0.09 -22.12 34.93
CA ASN A 379 0.89 -23.31 34.59
C ASN A 379 0.07 -24.54 34.16
N ASN A 380 -1.19 -24.38 33.74
CA ASN A 380 -2.06 -25.50 33.36
C ASN A 380 -1.88 -25.88 31.88
N ARG A 381 -0.75 -26.52 31.57
CA ARG A 381 -0.36 -26.87 30.19
C ARG A 381 -1.32 -27.84 29.50
N GLU A 382 -1.87 -28.82 30.22
CA GLU A 382 -2.81 -29.80 29.66
C GLU A 382 -4.11 -29.13 29.20
N GLU A 383 -4.61 -28.19 30.00
CA GLU A 383 -5.86 -27.49 29.70
C GLU A 383 -5.70 -26.46 28.58
N PHE A 384 -4.48 -25.93 28.39
CA PHE A 384 -4.11 -25.11 27.25
C PHE A 384 -4.07 -25.92 25.96
N ILE A 385 -3.44 -27.11 25.97
CA ILE A 385 -3.42 -28.02 24.81
C ILE A 385 -4.84 -28.43 24.43
N LYS A 386 -5.71 -28.72 25.41
CA LYS A 386 -7.12 -29.02 25.16
C LYS A 386 -7.87 -27.86 24.50
N GLU A 387 -7.55 -26.63 24.87
CA GLU A 387 -8.15 -25.44 24.26
C GLU A 387 -7.71 -25.27 22.79
N ILE A 388 -6.43 -25.56 22.48
CA ILE A 388 -5.90 -25.54 21.12
C ILE A 388 -6.56 -26.61 20.24
N LYS A 389 -6.71 -27.83 20.76
CA LYS A 389 -7.36 -28.95 20.02
C LYS A 389 -8.80 -28.65 19.61
N ASN A 390 -9.47 -27.75 20.33
CA ASN A 390 -10.84 -27.34 20.05
C ASN A 390 -10.94 -26.17 19.05
N LEU A 391 -9.82 -25.66 18.53
CA LEU A 391 -9.80 -24.67 17.46
C LEU A 391 -10.14 -25.34 16.12
N ASN A 392 -11.43 -25.40 15.78
CA ASN A 392 -11.89 -25.73 14.42
C ASN A 392 -12.08 -24.46 13.60
#